data_AF-A0A842RBW5-F1
#
_entry.id   AF-A0A842RBW5-F1
#
_cell.length_a   1.000
_cell.length_b   1.000
_cell.length_c   1.000
_cell.angle_alpha   90.00
_cell.angle_beta   90.00
_cell.angle_gamma   90.00
#
_symmetry.space_group_name_H-M   'P 1'
#
loop_
_entity.id
_entity.type
_entity.pdbx_description
1 polymer ?
#
loop_
_entity_poly.entity_id
_entity_poly.type
_entity_poly.pdbx_seq_one_letter_code
_entity_poly.pdbx_strand_id
1 'polypeptide(L)'
;MENKKNNWETIVIRITCWVGAILDFAIAVMFTIYALSPVDTFLNQLFGYPSITPINYAIIAMLNGVMYAWAVLLLWVERKPLERRIVLAITAFPGAGGILIFNVIGLILGNAYIPIYSVIVGSLVVVSFLISFLLAQRKVKEQLNKKVIS
;
A
#
# COMPACT_ATOMS: atom_id res chain seq x y z
N MET A 1 -25.72 20.58 -13.01
CA MET A 1 -25.33 19.76 -11.83
C MET A 1 -24.30 18.66 -12.16
N GLU A 2 -23.95 18.42 -13.43
CA GLU A 2 -23.00 17.37 -13.85
C GLU A 2 -21.54 17.59 -13.39
N ASN A 3 -21.15 18.83 -13.08
CA ASN A 3 -19.77 19.18 -12.76
C ASN A 3 -19.33 18.76 -11.33
N LYS A 4 -20.27 18.57 -10.39
CA LYS A 4 -19.94 18.26 -8.98
C LYS A 4 -19.64 16.77 -8.75
N LYS A 5 -20.31 15.89 -9.49
CA LYS A 5 -20.12 14.43 -9.41
C LYS A 5 -18.74 13.99 -9.95
N ASN A 6 -18.16 14.77 -10.86
CA ASN A 6 -16.86 14.45 -11.42
C ASN A 6 -15.69 14.79 -10.49
N ASN A 7 -15.85 15.58 -9.43
CA ASN A 7 -14.69 15.96 -8.61
C ASN A 7 -14.40 14.97 -7.48
N TRP A 8 -15.43 14.39 -6.86
CA TRP A 8 -15.25 13.53 -5.67
C TRP A 8 -14.48 12.24 -6.00
N GLU A 9 -14.70 11.62 -7.15
CA GLU A 9 -14.02 10.37 -7.53
C GLU A 9 -12.51 10.56 -7.68
N THR A 10 -12.10 11.68 -8.28
CA THR A 10 -10.67 12.00 -8.39
C THR A 10 -10.08 12.26 -7.01
N ILE A 11 -10.83 12.95 -6.13
CA ILE A 11 -10.39 13.21 -4.76
C ILE A 11 -10.20 11.90 -4.00
N VAL A 12 -11.14 10.96 -4.10
CA VAL A 12 -11.02 9.63 -3.47
C VAL A 12 -9.76 8.91 -3.96
N ILE A 13 -9.53 8.86 -5.28
CA ILE A 13 -8.34 8.19 -5.83
C ILE A 13 -7.05 8.84 -5.30
N ARG A 14 -7.00 10.18 -5.24
CA ARG A 14 -5.84 10.90 -4.71
C ARG A 14 -5.61 10.63 -3.23
N ILE A 15 -6.68 10.62 -2.43
CA ILE A 15 -6.59 10.29 -1.00
C ILE A 15 -6.06 8.86 -0.82
N THR A 16 -6.55 7.89 -1.61
CA THR A 16 -6.02 6.52 -1.54
C THR A 16 -4.52 6.47 -1.87
N CYS A 17 -4.06 7.20 -2.89
CA CYS A 17 -2.63 7.30 -3.20
C CYS A 17 -1.82 7.89 -2.04
N TRP A 18 -2.30 8.98 -1.43
CA TRP A 18 -1.63 9.61 -0.30
C TRP A 18 -1.58 8.71 0.93
N VAL A 19 -2.70 8.09 1.30
CA VAL A 19 -2.76 7.17 2.43
C VAL A 19 -1.81 5.99 2.21
N GLY A 20 -1.82 5.38 1.02
CA GLY A 20 -0.90 4.30 0.69
C GLY A 20 0.57 4.75 0.76
N ALA A 21 0.91 5.90 0.18
CA ALA A 21 2.28 6.43 0.21
C ALA A 21 2.76 6.70 1.64
N ILE A 22 1.89 7.23 2.51
CA ILE A 22 2.20 7.49 3.92
C ILE A 22 2.41 6.16 4.66
N LEU A 23 1.56 5.16 4.42
CA LEU A 23 1.70 3.84 5.06
C LEU A 23 3.01 3.15 4.63
N ASP A 24 3.30 3.12 3.33
CA ASP A 24 4.53 2.54 2.80
C ASP A 24 5.77 3.26 3.35
N PHE A 25 5.74 4.60 3.38
CA PHE A 25 6.83 5.40 3.95
C PHE A 25 7.00 5.16 5.46
N ALA A 26 5.91 5.09 6.21
CA ALA A 26 5.96 4.82 7.65
C ALA A 26 6.57 3.43 7.93
N ILE A 27 6.17 2.41 7.18
CA ILE A 27 6.73 1.06 7.28
C ILE A 27 8.22 1.07 6.91
N ALA A 28 8.61 1.76 5.84
CA ALA A 28 10.02 1.89 5.44
C ALA A 28 10.87 2.58 6.51
N VAL A 29 10.36 3.66 7.12
CA VAL A 29 11.03 4.34 8.24
C VAL A 29 11.16 3.41 9.44
N MET A 30 10.12 2.65 9.77
CA MET A 30 10.19 1.65 10.85
C MET A 30 11.25 0.58 10.57
N PHE A 31 11.31 0.03 9.35
CA PHE A 31 12.34 -0.93 8.95
C PHE A 31 13.75 -0.33 8.96
N THR A 32 13.90 0.93 8.57
CA THR A 32 15.19 1.65 8.62
C THR A 32 15.65 1.84 10.06
N ILE A 33 14.76 2.31 10.93
CA ILE A 33 15.05 2.47 12.36
C ILE A 33 15.44 1.12 12.97
N TYR A 34 14.72 0.06 12.62
CA TYR A 34 15.00 -1.29 13.08
C TYR A 34 16.36 -1.81 12.59
N ALA A 35 16.66 -1.67 11.30
CA ALA A 35 17.92 -2.13 10.71
C ALA A 35 19.15 -1.36 11.24
N LEU A 36 18.99 -0.08 11.59
CA LEU A 36 20.05 0.74 12.17
C LEU A 36 20.17 0.60 13.70
N SER A 37 19.23 -0.09 14.35
CA SER A 37 19.23 -0.27 15.80
C SER A 37 20.26 -1.32 16.23
N PRO A 38 21.07 -1.05 17.26
CA PRO A 38 21.84 -2.09 17.94
C PRO A 38 20.93 -3.25 18.39
N VAL A 39 21.49 -4.47 18.48
CA VAL A 39 20.73 -5.72 18.62
C VAL A 39 19.84 -5.78 19.89
N ASP A 40 20.06 -4.92 20.89
CA ASP A 40 19.36 -4.94 22.18
C ASP A 40 18.67 -3.61 22.56
N THR A 41 18.15 -2.85 21.60
CA THR A 41 17.43 -1.60 21.92
C THR A 41 15.98 -1.83 22.36
N PHE A 42 15.45 -0.86 23.12
CA PHE A 42 14.03 -0.74 23.44
C PHE A 42 13.12 -0.88 22.21
N LEU A 43 13.58 -0.44 21.03
CA LEU A 43 12.82 -0.54 19.78
C LEU A 43 12.68 -2.01 19.33
N ASN A 44 13.74 -2.82 19.43
CA ASN A 44 13.66 -4.25 19.09
C ASN A 44 12.71 -5.00 20.03
N GLN A 45 12.70 -4.62 21.32
CA GLN A 45 11.76 -5.17 22.30
C GLN A 45 10.31 -4.72 22.04
N LEU A 46 10.10 -3.44 21.71
CA LEU A 46 8.78 -2.88 21.39
C LEU A 46 8.16 -3.54 20.15
N PHE A 47 8.99 -3.90 19.16
CA PHE A 47 8.55 -4.56 17.93
C PHE A 47 8.59 -6.09 17.99
N GLY A 48 8.95 -6.68 19.13
CA GLY A 48 8.82 -8.12 19.37
C GLY A 48 9.85 -9.00 18.65
N TYR A 49 11.00 -8.45 18.25
CA TYR A 49 12.06 -9.20 17.59
C TYR A 49 13.30 -9.31 18.50
N PRO A 50 13.39 -10.37 19.32
CA PRO A 50 14.45 -10.52 20.31
C PRO A 50 15.83 -10.83 19.70
N SER A 51 15.91 -11.21 18.43
CA SER A 51 17.18 -11.49 17.76
C SER A 51 17.08 -11.32 16.23
N ILE A 52 17.95 -10.49 15.65
CA ILE A 52 18.10 -10.37 14.19
C ILE A 52 19.10 -11.42 13.72
N THR A 53 18.62 -12.40 12.96
CA THR A 53 19.51 -13.30 12.21
C THR A 53 20.03 -12.58 10.95
N PRO A 54 21.19 -12.95 10.40
CA PRO A 54 21.69 -12.36 9.15
C PRO A 54 20.70 -12.44 7.99
N ILE A 55 19.91 -13.53 7.93
CA ILE A 55 18.88 -13.71 6.90
C ILE A 55 17.70 -12.75 7.10
N ASN A 56 17.26 -12.51 8.34
CA ASN A 56 16.20 -11.53 8.62
C ASN A 56 16.65 -10.12 8.25
N TYR A 57 17.90 -9.77 8.54
CA TYR A 57 18.46 -8.47 8.16
C TYR A 57 18.45 -8.27 6.63
N ALA A 58 18.88 -9.28 5.86
CA ALA A 58 18.86 -9.22 4.40
C ALA A 58 17.43 -9.06 3.84
N ILE A 59 16.46 -9.80 4.40
CA ILE A 59 15.04 -9.69 4.01
C ILE A 59 14.51 -8.29 4.30
N ILE A 60 14.76 -7.76 5.51
CA ILE A 60 14.28 -6.43 5.91
C ILE A 60 14.91 -5.34 5.03
N ALA A 61 16.20 -5.42 4.73
CA ALA A 61 16.86 -4.46 3.85
C ALA A 61 16.23 -4.46 2.44
N MET A 62 15.92 -5.65 1.89
CA MET A 62 15.24 -5.78 0.60
C MET A 62 13.83 -5.18 0.64
N LEU A 63 13.04 -5.55 1.66
CA LEU A 63 11.67 -5.05 1.82
C LEU A 63 11.64 -3.54 2.05
N ASN A 64 12.61 -2.99 2.79
CA ASN A 64 12.72 -1.56 3.04
C ASN A 64 12.88 -0.76 1.74
N GLY A 65 13.77 -1.20 0.85
CA GLY A 65 13.95 -0.58 -0.47
C GLY A 65 12.67 -0.64 -1.31
N VAL A 66 11.95 -1.77 -1.27
CA VAL A 66 10.67 -1.92 -1.94
C VAL A 66 9.63 -0.93 -1.40
N MET A 67 9.52 -0.75 -0.08
CA MET A 67 8.55 0.17 0.53
C MET A 67 8.82 1.63 0.16
N TYR A 68 10.09 2.08 0.15
CA TYR A 68 10.43 3.41 -0.33
C TYR A 68 10.09 3.60 -1.82
N ALA A 69 10.42 2.61 -2.65
CA ALA A 69 10.10 2.65 -4.07
C ALA A 69 8.58 2.71 -4.31
N TRP A 70 7.80 1.95 -3.51
CA TRP A 70 6.35 1.93 -3.61
C TRP A 70 5.71 3.26 -3.18
N ALA A 71 6.20 3.87 -2.10
CA ALA A 71 5.76 5.20 -1.67
C ALA A 71 5.98 6.25 -2.77
N VAL A 72 7.17 6.27 -3.38
CA VAL A 72 7.49 7.18 -4.50
C VAL A 72 6.61 6.89 -5.71
N LEU A 73 6.35 5.61 -6.01
CA LEU A 73 5.46 5.19 -7.09
C LEU A 73 4.03 5.71 -6.89
N LEU A 74 3.49 5.64 -5.68
CA LEU A 74 2.15 6.15 -5.35
C LEU A 74 2.06 7.68 -5.44
N LEU A 75 3.09 8.40 -4.99
CA LEU A 75 3.21 9.85 -5.18
C LEU A 75 3.31 10.22 -6.67
N TRP A 76 3.94 9.37 -7.48
CA TRP A 76 3.98 9.54 -8.92
C TRP A 76 2.60 9.31 -9.55
N VAL A 77 1.83 8.30 -9.11
CA VAL A 77 0.45 8.07 -9.59
C VAL A 77 -0.45 9.26 -9.29
N GLU A 78 -0.30 9.88 -8.11
CA GLU A 78 -1.12 11.02 -7.66
C GLU A 78 -1.16 12.17 -8.68
N ARG A 79 -0.04 12.45 -9.37
CA ARG A 79 0.03 13.52 -10.38
C ARG A 79 -0.91 13.30 -11.55
N LYS A 80 -1.16 12.02 -11.92
CA LYS A 80 -1.96 11.63 -13.08
C LYS A 80 -2.70 10.29 -12.84
N PRO A 81 -3.69 10.26 -11.95
CA PRO A 81 -4.25 9.00 -11.43
C PRO A 81 -5.04 8.20 -12.49
N LEU A 82 -5.68 8.89 -13.44
CA LEU A 82 -6.47 8.24 -14.50
C LEU A 82 -5.58 7.60 -15.59
N GLU A 83 -4.51 8.29 -15.97
CA GLU A 83 -3.52 7.78 -16.94
C GLU A 83 -2.77 6.57 -16.34
N ARG A 84 -2.46 6.62 -15.04
CA ARG A 84 -1.62 5.63 -14.33
C ARG A 84 -2.42 4.62 -13.50
N ARG A 85 -3.71 4.46 -13.79
CA ARG A 85 -4.63 3.60 -13.03
C ARG A 85 -4.18 2.14 -12.88
N ILE A 86 -3.40 1.63 -13.84
CA ILE A 86 -2.84 0.27 -13.77
C ILE A 86 -2.00 0.07 -12.50
N VAL A 87 -1.29 1.11 -12.06
CA VAL A 87 -0.49 1.04 -10.83
C VAL A 87 -1.37 0.78 -9.61
N LEU A 88 -2.59 1.33 -9.55
CA LEU A 88 -3.52 1.05 -8.44
C LEU A 88 -3.91 -0.43 -8.37
N ALA A 89 -4.08 -1.09 -9.52
CA ALA A 89 -4.35 -2.53 -9.58
C ALA A 89 -3.12 -3.35 -9.16
N ILE A 90 -1.93 -2.95 -9.58
CA ILE A 90 -0.67 -3.59 -9.15
C ILE A 90 -0.46 -3.39 -7.64
N THR A 91 -0.77 -2.23 -7.08
CA THR A 91 -0.70 -2.03 -5.63
C THR A 91 -1.74 -2.86 -4.90
N ALA A 92 -2.96 -2.98 -5.42
CA ALA A 92 -4.00 -3.79 -4.80
C ALA A 92 -3.68 -5.29 -4.79
N PHE A 93 -3.23 -5.85 -5.92
CA PHE A 93 -3.13 -7.30 -6.11
C PHE A 93 -1.76 -7.86 -5.66
N PRO A 94 -0.65 -7.70 -6.39
CA PRO A 94 0.63 -8.24 -5.94
C PRO A 94 1.20 -7.50 -4.71
N GLY A 95 0.95 -6.19 -4.56
CA GLY A 95 1.47 -5.43 -3.41
C GLY A 95 0.75 -5.76 -2.10
N ALA A 96 -0.36 -5.07 -1.84
CA ALA A 96 -1.13 -5.21 -0.61
C ALA A 96 -1.82 -6.57 -0.50
N GLY A 97 -2.34 -7.10 -1.61
CA GLY A 97 -3.03 -8.40 -1.64
C GLY A 97 -2.09 -9.58 -1.32
N GLY A 98 -0.87 -9.56 -1.85
CA GLY A 98 0.15 -10.57 -1.53
C GLY A 98 0.49 -10.60 -0.04
N ILE A 99 0.73 -9.41 0.55
CA ILE A 99 0.99 -9.27 1.99
C ILE A 99 -0.23 -9.73 2.82
N LEU A 100 -1.44 -9.36 2.40
CA LEU A 100 -2.67 -9.76 3.09
C LEU A 100 -2.85 -11.29 3.09
N ILE A 101 -2.64 -11.96 1.95
CA ILE A 101 -2.72 -13.42 1.86
C ILE A 101 -1.71 -14.07 2.82
N PHE A 102 -0.46 -13.58 2.84
CA PHE A 102 0.57 -14.08 3.73
C PHE A 102 0.16 -13.92 5.21
N ASN A 103 -0.37 -12.76 5.59
CA ASN A 103 -0.82 -12.49 6.95
C ASN A 103 -2.02 -13.37 7.34
N VAL A 104 -2.99 -13.58 6.44
CA VAL A 104 -4.14 -14.45 6.69
C VAL A 104 -3.70 -15.90 6.90
N ILE A 105 -2.82 -16.42 6.03
CA ILE A 105 -2.29 -17.79 6.18
C ILE A 105 -1.54 -17.91 7.51
N GLY A 106 -0.66 -16.96 7.82
CA GLY A 106 0.10 -17.00 9.06
C GLY A 106 -0.78 -16.91 10.31
N LEU A 107 -1.85 -16.10 10.29
CA LEU A 107 -2.82 -16.04 11.38
C LEU A 107 -3.58 -17.35 11.56
N ILE A 108 -4.03 -17.99 10.47
CA ILE A 108 -4.72 -19.29 10.51
C ILE A 108 -3.80 -20.39 11.05
N LEU A 109 -2.51 -20.34 10.72
CA LEU A 109 -1.50 -21.28 11.21
C LEU A 109 -1.04 -20.98 12.65
N GLY A 110 -1.60 -19.98 13.31
CA GLY A 110 -1.30 -19.66 14.72
C GLY A 110 0.02 -18.92 14.94
N ASN A 111 0.53 -18.21 13.93
CA ASN A 111 1.74 -17.40 14.07
C ASN A 111 1.47 -16.19 14.99
N ALA A 112 2.01 -16.25 16.22
CA ALA A 112 1.83 -15.22 17.25
C ALA A 112 2.38 -13.83 16.87
N TYR A 113 3.27 -13.75 15.86
CA TYR A 113 3.85 -12.49 15.41
C TYR A 113 2.98 -11.73 14.40
N ILE A 114 1.89 -12.34 13.90
CA ILE A 114 0.96 -11.69 12.98
C ILE A 114 -0.27 -11.22 13.77
N PRO A 115 -0.36 -9.93 14.11
CA PRO A 115 -1.48 -9.44 14.89
C PRO A 115 -2.72 -9.30 14.01
N ILE A 116 -3.90 -9.57 14.57
CA ILE A 116 -5.18 -9.53 13.83
C ILE A 116 -5.45 -8.17 13.17
N TYR A 117 -4.99 -7.06 13.79
CA TYR A 117 -5.17 -5.73 13.21
C TYR A 117 -4.46 -5.58 11.85
N SER A 118 -3.36 -6.31 11.60
CA SER A 118 -2.63 -6.25 10.33
C SER A 118 -3.47 -6.79 9.17
N VAL A 119 -4.28 -7.83 9.42
CA VAL A 119 -5.22 -8.41 8.45
C VAL A 119 -6.37 -7.44 8.18
N ILE A 120 -6.89 -6.78 9.23
CA ILE A 120 -7.97 -5.80 9.10
C ILE A 120 -7.50 -4.60 8.27
N VAL A 121 -6.37 -3.99 8.65
CA VAL A 121 -5.79 -2.85 7.93
C VAL A 121 -5.44 -3.23 6.49
N GLY A 122 -4.78 -4.38 6.29
CA GLY A 122 -4.45 -4.87 4.95
C GLY A 122 -5.69 -5.05 4.07
N SER A 123 -6.77 -5.59 4.62
CA SER A 123 -8.05 -5.75 3.92
C SER A 123 -8.64 -4.40 3.50
N LEU A 124 -8.65 -3.41 4.40
CA LEU A 124 -9.13 -2.05 4.11
C LEU A 124 -8.30 -1.38 3.02
N VAL A 125 -6.97 -1.54 3.05
CA VAL A 125 -6.06 -1.00 2.04
C VAL A 125 -6.33 -1.63 0.66
N VAL A 126 -6.41 -2.96 0.57
CA VAL A 126 -6.71 -3.67 -0.68
C VAL A 126 -8.05 -3.21 -1.26
N VAL A 127 -9.11 -3.19 -0.44
CA VAL A 127 -10.45 -2.76 -0.88
C VAL A 127 -10.42 -1.30 -1.35
N SER A 128 -9.73 -0.42 -0.62
CA SER A 128 -9.60 1.00 -1.01
C SER A 128 -8.92 1.17 -2.36
N PHE A 129 -7.84 0.44 -2.63
CA PHE A 129 -7.15 0.49 -3.92
C PHE A 129 -7.99 -0.10 -5.07
N LEU A 130 -8.74 -1.18 -4.81
CA LEU A 130 -9.66 -1.76 -5.80
C LEU A 130 -10.80 -0.79 -6.16
N ILE A 131 -11.41 -0.14 -5.16
CA ILE A 131 -12.44 0.88 -5.40
C ILE A 131 -11.87 2.03 -6.23
N SER A 132 -10.70 2.55 -5.86
CA SER A 132 -10.03 3.63 -6.58
C SER A 132 -9.67 3.23 -8.02
N PHE A 133 -9.26 1.98 -8.26
CA PHE A 133 -9.04 1.45 -9.60
C PHE A 133 -10.33 1.42 -10.43
N LEU A 134 -11.43 0.88 -9.87
CA LEU A 134 -12.72 0.80 -10.56
C LEU A 134 -13.28 2.19 -10.89
N LEU A 135 -13.15 3.16 -9.97
CA LEU A 135 -13.53 4.55 -10.20
C LEU A 135 -12.69 5.18 -11.33
N ALA A 136 -11.38 4.94 -11.34
CA ALA A 136 -10.51 5.42 -12.41
C ALA A 136 -10.88 4.83 -13.77
N GLN A 137 -11.21 3.53 -13.85
CA GLN A 137 -11.66 2.88 -15.08
C GLN A 137 -12.98 3.46 -15.59
N ARG A 138 -13.97 3.67 -14.72
CA ARG A 138 -15.26 4.27 -15.08
C ARG A 138 -15.06 5.63 -15.73
N LYS A 139 -14.24 6.49 -15.12
CA LYS A 139 -13.95 7.83 -15.66
C LYS A 139 -13.28 7.83 -17.01
N VAL A 140 -12.29 6.97 -17.21
CA VAL A 140 -11.62 6.85 -18.51
C VAL A 140 -12.63 6.44 -19.58
N LYS A 141 -13.54 5.52 -19.28
CA LYS A 141 -14.61 5.10 -20.20
C LYS A 141 -15.57 6.24 -20.54
N GLU A 142 -15.98 7.04 -19.55
CA GLU A 142 -16.84 8.21 -19.76
C GLU A 142 -16.18 9.27 -20.64
N GLN A 143 -14.88 9.53 -20.45
CA GLN A 143 -14.11 10.47 -21.28
C GLN A 143 -14.00 10.00 -22.73
N LEU A 144 -13.78 8.70 -22.95
CA LEU A 144 -13.74 8.12 -24.29
C LEU A 144 -15.08 8.22 -25.00
N ASN A 145 -16.18 7.90 -24.32
CA ASN A 145 -17.52 7.98 -24.91
C ASN A 145 -17.89 9.42 -25.32
N LYS A 146 -17.54 10.42 -24.50
CA LYS A 146 -17.77 11.83 -24.85
C LYS A 146 -17.01 12.26 -26.10
N LYS A 147 -15.78 11.77 -26.29
CA LYS A 147 -14.95 12.06 -27.46
C LYS A 147 -15.43 11.41 -28.76
N VAL A 148 -16.19 10.31 -28.67
CA VAL A 148 -16.75 9.63 -29.85
C VAL A 148 -18.01 10.34 -30.37
N ILE A 149 -18.73 11.05 -29.50
CA ILE A 149 -20.01 11.73 -29.84
C ILE A 149 -19.78 13.18 -30.31
N SER A 150 -18.61 13.77 -30.00
CA SER A 150 -18.18 15.12 -30.44
C SER A 150 -17.48 15.09 -31.78
#